data_AF-A0A4R4ZIV9-F1
#
_entry.id   AF-A0A4R4ZIV9-F1
#
_cell.length_a   1.000
_cell.length_b   1.000
_cell.length_c   1.000
_cell.angle_alpha   90.00
_cell.angle_beta   90.00
_cell.angle_gamma   90.00
#
_symmetry.space_group_name_H-M   'P 1'
#
loop_
_entity.id
_entity.type
_entity.pdbx_description
1 polymer ?
#
loop_
_entity_poly.entity_id
_entity_poly.type
_entity_poly.pdbx_seq_one_letter_code
_entity_poly.pdbx_strand_id
1 'polypeptide(L)'
;MLAAVAIGASSLGLAPVVAQASSDGTQALKITRIKCHATEDNTGADDIYLVVDGTVIMNSIQFTAGDDKDIADIPIEAGKVLTVMEGDWPDDDDNLGAKRINGAGNYEFTDDGAHYTVSVG
;
A
#
# COMPACT_ATOMS: atom_id res chain seq x y z
N MET A 1 81.19 9.39 1.01
CA MET A 1 80.04 8.46 0.92
C MET A 1 78.86 9.21 0.33
N LEU A 2 78.36 8.73 -0.82
CA LEU A 2 77.13 9.18 -1.47
C LEU A 2 75.91 8.82 -0.60
N ALA A 3 74.91 9.69 -0.56
CA ALA A 3 73.51 9.28 -0.47
C ALA A 3 72.61 10.37 -1.06
N ALA A 4 72.19 10.16 -2.31
CA ALA A 4 70.99 10.78 -2.86
C ALA A 4 69.78 9.99 -2.33
N VAL A 5 68.74 10.67 -1.87
CA VAL A 5 67.40 10.07 -1.77
C VAL A 5 66.40 11.07 -2.33
N ALA A 6 65.67 10.57 -3.32
CA ALA A 6 64.71 11.26 -4.12
C ALA A 6 63.28 10.88 -3.68
N ILE A 7 62.35 11.82 -3.91
CA ILE A 7 60.94 11.65 -4.28
C ILE A 7 59.98 11.06 -3.24
N GLY A 8 58.94 11.84 -2.96
CA GLY A 8 57.66 11.38 -2.47
C GLY A 8 56.60 12.45 -2.67
N ALA A 9 56.23 12.74 -3.92
CA ALA A 9 55.05 13.54 -4.22
C ALA A 9 53.81 12.71 -3.89
N SER A 10 53.18 12.96 -2.76
CA SER A 10 51.88 12.38 -2.42
C SER A 10 50.82 13.06 -3.28
N SER A 11 50.39 12.39 -4.34
CA SER A 11 49.18 12.76 -5.05
C SER A 11 47.99 12.60 -4.10
N LEU A 12 47.33 13.72 -3.78
CA LEU A 12 46.01 13.73 -3.18
C LEU A 12 45.04 13.16 -4.22
N GLY A 13 44.80 11.86 -4.15
CA GLY A 13 43.71 11.22 -4.89
C GLY A 13 42.39 11.75 -4.36
N LEU A 14 41.73 12.61 -5.13
CA LEU A 14 40.31 12.89 -4.96
C LEU A 14 39.57 11.59 -5.30
N ALA A 15 39.12 10.87 -4.28
CA ALA A 15 38.12 9.83 -4.49
C ALA A 15 36.88 10.48 -5.11
N PRO A 16 36.25 9.87 -6.14
CA PRO A 16 34.95 10.34 -6.58
C PRO A 16 33.99 10.21 -5.39
N VAL A 17 33.43 11.33 -4.97
CA VAL A 17 32.19 11.34 -4.19
C VAL A 17 31.15 10.68 -5.08
N VAL A 18 31.01 9.37 -4.94
CA VAL A 18 29.78 8.69 -5.32
C VAL A 18 28.70 9.37 -4.49
N ALA A 19 27.88 10.18 -5.14
CA ALA A 19 26.64 10.65 -4.58
C ALA A 19 25.88 9.39 -4.13
N GLN A 20 25.89 9.14 -2.82
CA GLN A 20 24.98 8.20 -2.22
C GLN A 20 23.60 8.76 -2.53
N ALA A 21 22.88 8.11 -3.45
CA ALA A 21 21.46 8.38 -3.60
C ALA A 21 20.86 8.12 -2.22
N SER A 22 20.56 9.20 -1.51
CA SER A 22 19.77 9.15 -0.28
C SER A 22 18.45 8.51 -0.68
N SER A 23 18.29 7.25 -0.29
CA SER A 23 17.02 6.56 -0.32
C SER A 23 16.12 7.19 0.74
N ASP A 24 15.69 8.42 0.50
CA ASP A 24 14.48 8.97 1.12
C ASP A 24 13.24 8.47 0.35
N GLY A 25 13.39 7.29 -0.28
CA GLY A 25 12.41 6.60 -1.10
C GLY A 25 11.34 5.98 -0.21
N THR A 26 10.51 6.82 0.38
CA THR A 26 9.16 6.40 0.75
C THR A 26 8.47 6.14 -0.58
N GLN A 27 8.52 4.90 -1.05
CA GLN A 27 7.75 4.47 -2.21
C GLN A 27 6.30 4.86 -1.93
N ALA A 28 5.75 5.75 -2.76
CA ALA A 28 4.38 6.21 -2.58
C ALA A 28 3.46 5.00 -2.75
N LEU A 29 2.84 4.57 -1.65
CA LEU A 29 1.97 3.40 -1.65
C LEU A 29 0.66 3.77 -2.34
N LYS A 30 0.14 2.83 -3.12
CA LYS A 30 -1.14 2.97 -3.80
C LYS A 30 -1.97 1.72 -3.64
N ILE A 31 -3.28 1.89 -3.46
CA ILE A 31 -4.24 0.81 -3.58
C ILE A 31 -4.46 0.55 -5.07
N THR A 32 -4.12 -0.65 -5.52
CA THR A 32 -4.07 -1.00 -6.93
C THR A 32 -5.13 -2.03 -7.32
N ARG A 33 -5.61 -2.83 -6.36
CA ARG A 33 -6.52 -3.94 -6.64
C ARG A 33 -7.38 -4.31 -5.43
N ILE A 34 -8.60 -4.75 -5.68
CA ILE A 34 -9.47 -5.38 -4.70
C ILE A 34 -9.97 -6.69 -5.28
N LYS A 35 -9.86 -7.75 -4.48
CA LYS A 35 -10.40 -9.07 -4.77
C LYS A 35 -11.45 -9.44 -3.73
N CYS A 36 -12.63 -9.84 -4.20
CA CYS A 36 -13.69 -10.42 -3.38
C CYS A 36 -13.58 -11.95 -3.42
N HIS A 37 -13.46 -12.59 -2.27
CA HIS A 37 -13.49 -14.04 -2.14
C HIS A 37 -14.85 -14.54 -1.65
N ALA A 38 -15.48 -13.77 -0.76
CA ALA A 38 -16.83 -13.99 -0.28
C ALA A 38 -17.46 -12.62 0.05
N THR A 39 -18.73 -12.48 -0.28
CA THR A 39 -19.59 -11.36 0.11
C THR A 39 -20.13 -11.59 1.52
N GLU A 40 -20.45 -10.53 2.25
CA GLU A 40 -21.22 -10.63 3.50
C GLU A 40 -22.59 -11.26 3.21
N ASP A 41 -23.22 -10.74 2.16
CA ASP A 41 -24.53 -11.16 1.72
C ASP A 41 -24.50 -12.54 1.08
N ASN A 42 -25.34 -13.45 1.60
CA ASN A 42 -25.57 -14.77 0.99
C ASN A 42 -26.32 -14.67 -0.35
N THR A 43 -26.89 -13.50 -0.67
CA THR A 43 -27.64 -13.23 -1.89
C THR A 43 -27.43 -11.81 -2.37
N GLY A 44 -26.40 -11.53 -3.15
CA GLY A 44 -26.22 -10.16 -3.61
C GLY A 44 -24.83 -9.86 -4.10
N ALA A 45 -24.55 -8.57 -4.18
CA ALA A 45 -23.29 -8.01 -4.59
C ALA A 45 -23.03 -6.78 -3.73
N ASP A 46 -21.97 -6.79 -2.94
CA ASP A 46 -21.64 -5.74 -1.97
C ASP A 46 -21.25 -4.43 -2.68
N ASP A 47 -21.74 -3.30 -2.19
CA ASP A 47 -21.39 -1.97 -2.69
C ASP A 47 -20.14 -1.38 -1.98
N ILE A 48 -18.97 -1.94 -2.28
CA ILE A 48 -17.71 -1.66 -1.59
C ILE A 48 -17.19 -0.23 -1.78
N TYR A 49 -16.94 0.47 -0.68
CA TYR A 49 -16.18 1.72 -0.64
C TYR A 49 -15.00 1.66 0.34
N LEU A 50 -14.02 2.56 0.17
CA LEU A 50 -12.81 2.57 0.99
C LEU A 50 -12.70 3.85 1.81
N VAL A 51 -12.32 3.69 3.07
CA VAL A 51 -12.11 4.77 4.03
C VAL A 51 -10.67 4.71 4.55
N VAL A 52 -9.98 5.85 4.61
CA VAL A 52 -8.67 5.99 5.23
C VAL A 52 -8.74 6.99 6.38
N ASP A 53 -8.41 6.55 7.59
CA ASP A 53 -8.49 7.35 8.83
C ASP A 53 -9.84 8.12 8.95
N GLY A 54 -10.96 7.49 8.56
CA GLY A 54 -12.30 8.09 8.60
C GLY A 54 -12.69 8.96 7.39
N THR A 55 -11.83 9.09 6.38
CA THR A 55 -12.14 9.82 5.13
C THR A 55 -12.38 8.84 3.98
N VAL A 56 -13.50 8.99 3.26
CA VAL A 56 -13.78 8.20 2.04
C VAL A 56 -12.77 8.57 0.96
N ILE A 57 -12.03 7.57 0.45
CA ILE A 57 -11.01 7.73 -0.60
C ILE A 57 -11.41 7.11 -1.94
N MET A 58 -12.39 6.20 -1.92
CA MET A 58 -12.95 5.54 -3.09
C MET A 58 -14.46 5.50 -2.92
N ASN A 59 -15.21 5.93 -3.93
CA ASN A 59 -16.66 5.77 -3.96
C ASN A 59 -17.03 4.30 -4.15
N SER A 60 -18.29 3.96 -3.88
CA SER A 60 -18.83 2.60 -3.97
C SER A 60 -18.62 1.98 -5.36
N ILE A 61 -18.14 0.75 -5.38
CA ILE A 61 -18.03 -0.12 -6.55
C ILE A 61 -18.58 -1.47 -6.16
N GLN A 62 -19.53 -1.98 -6.93
CA GLN A 62 -20.15 -3.28 -6.65
C GLN A 62 -19.14 -4.44 -6.80
N PHE A 63 -19.19 -5.46 -5.94
CA PHE A 63 -18.44 -6.71 -6.03
C PHE A 63 -19.35 -7.93 -5.87
N THR A 64 -19.08 -8.99 -6.63
CA THR A 64 -19.64 -10.33 -6.37
C THR A 64 -18.53 -11.30 -5.99
N ALA A 65 -18.87 -12.39 -5.29
CA ALA A 65 -17.89 -13.40 -4.89
C ALA A 65 -17.08 -13.90 -6.11
N GLY A 66 -15.74 -13.78 -6.02
CA GLY A 66 -14.81 -14.13 -7.08
C GLY A 66 -14.36 -12.95 -7.96
N ASP A 67 -14.98 -11.78 -7.84
CA ASP A 67 -14.54 -10.57 -8.53
C ASP A 67 -13.11 -10.18 -8.15
N ASP A 68 -12.39 -9.64 -9.13
CA ASP A 68 -11.01 -9.20 -8.96
C ASP A 68 -10.75 -7.99 -9.87
N LYS A 69 -10.74 -6.79 -9.28
CA LYS A 69 -10.82 -5.52 -10.00
C LYS A 69 -9.61 -4.65 -9.72
N ASP A 70 -9.04 -4.10 -10.79
CA ASP A 70 -8.04 -3.04 -10.69
C ASP A 70 -8.69 -1.75 -10.17
N ILE A 71 -8.04 -1.14 -9.19
CA ILE A 71 -8.44 0.13 -8.60
C ILE A 71 -7.50 1.22 -9.13
N ALA A 72 -8.03 2.43 -9.29
CA ALA A 72 -7.36 3.57 -9.89
C ALA A 72 -6.23 4.16 -9.00
N ASP A 73 -5.21 3.35 -8.69
CA ASP A 73 -3.92 3.80 -8.15
C ASP A 73 -4.07 4.77 -6.95
N ILE A 74 -5.02 4.49 -6.05
CA ILE A 74 -5.45 5.45 -5.03
C ILE A 74 -4.33 5.61 -4.00
N PRO A 75 -3.79 6.82 -3.79
CA PRO A 75 -2.65 7.02 -2.91
C PRO A 75 -3.03 6.72 -1.45
N ILE A 76 -2.11 6.08 -0.73
CA ILE A 76 -2.21 5.81 0.71
C ILE A 76 -0.85 6.00 1.37
N GLU A 77 -0.83 6.46 2.61
CA GLU A 77 0.42 6.60 3.37
C GLU A 77 0.63 5.41 4.30
N ALA A 78 1.90 5.04 4.51
CA ALA A 78 2.26 4.07 5.53
C ALA A 78 1.87 4.60 6.92
N GLY A 79 1.41 3.68 7.78
CA GLY A 79 0.88 3.98 9.10
C GLY A 79 -0.60 4.35 9.12
N LYS A 80 -1.27 4.54 7.99
CA LYS A 80 -2.72 4.83 7.93
C LYS A 80 -3.58 3.59 8.14
N VAL A 81 -4.79 3.78 8.65
CA VAL A 81 -5.79 2.71 8.75
C VAL A 81 -6.69 2.78 7.53
N LEU A 82 -6.67 1.71 6.73
CA LEU A 82 -7.62 1.46 5.66
C LEU A 82 -8.78 0.63 6.23
N THR A 83 -10.00 1.06 5.95
CA THR A 83 -11.23 0.33 6.28
C THR A 83 -11.97 0.04 4.98
N VAL A 84 -12.43 -1.20 4.83
CA VAL A 84 -13.32 -1.64 3.76
C VAL A 84 -14.74 -1.57 4.31
N MET A 85 -15.63 -0.92 3.57
CA MET A 85 -17.02 -0.74 3.97
C MET A 85 -17.97 -1.21 2.87
N GLU A 86 -19.14 -1.68 3.27
CA GLU A 86 -20.30 -1.99 2.44
C GLU A 86 -21.28 -0.82 2.42
N GLY A 87 -22.17 -0.70 1.43
CA GLY A 87 -23.06 0.46 1.30
C GLY A 87 -24.52 0.13 1.07
N ASP A 88 -24.87 -1.15 0.98
CA ASP A 88 -26.22 -1.64 0.75
C ASP A 88 -26.91 -2.10 2.04
N TRP A 89 -28.22 -2.37 1.92
CA TRP A 89 -29.15 -2.60 3.03
C TRP A 89 -29.37 -4.12 3.16
N PRO A 90 -29.28 -4.74 4.38
CA PRO A 90 -30.26 -4.46 5.43
C PRO A 90 -29.81 -4.06 6.84
N ASP A 91 -28.54 -4.14 7.20
CA ASP A 91 -28.07 -3.72 8.52
C ASP A 91 -27.12 -2.52 8.48
N ASP A 92 -26.97 -1.90 9.65
CA ASP A 92 -26.27 -0.63 9.83
C ASP A 92 -24.76 -0.83 10.12
N ASP A 93 -24.25 -2.08 10.12
CA ASP A 93 -22.84 -2.42 10.42
C ASP A 93 -22.05 -2.73 9.15
N ASP A 94 -21.96 -1.75 8.28
CA ASP A 94 -21.29 -1.80 6.99
C ASP A 94 -19.75 -2.03 7.05
N ASN A 95 -19.17 -2.44 8.18
CA ASN A 95 -17.71 -2.49 8.36
C ASN A 95 -17.14 -3.90 8.15
N LEU A 96 -16.68 -4.15 6.93
CA LEU A 96 -16.05 -5.42 6.52
C LEU A 96 -14.60 -5.58 7.00
N GLY A 97 -14.07 -4.57 7.69
CA GLY A 97 -12.86 -4.64 8.49
C GLY A 97 -11.89 -3.48 8.30
N ALA A 98 -10.91 -3.41 9.20
CA ALA A 98 -9.88 -2.36 9.19
C ALA A 98 -8.45 -2.91 9.35
N LYS A 99 -7.50 -2.39 8.57
CA LYS A 99 -6.08 -2.75 8.62
C LYS A 99 -5.17 -1.52 8.58
N ARG A 100 -4.12 -1.53 9.39
CA ARG A 100 -3.03 -0.55 9.28
C ARG A 100 -2.11 -0.93 8.13
N ILE A 101 -1.95 -0.02 7.18
CA ILE A 101 -1.08 -0.21 6.01
C ILE A 101 0.33 0.19 6.40
N ASN A 102 1.28 -0.74 6.42
CA ASN A 102 2.67 -0.48 6.81
C ASN A 102 3.66 -0.55 5.63
N GLY A 103 3.17 -0.90 4.44
CA GLY A 103 3.97 -1.07 3.24
C GLY A 103 3.16 -1.69 2.10
N ALA A 104 3.81 -1.92 0.97
CA ALA A 104 3.24 -2.68 -0.13
C ALA A 104 2.96 -4.13 0.30
N GLY A 105 1.92 -4.72 -0.26
CA GLY A 105 1.47 -6.08 0.05
C GLY A 105 -0.03 -6.25 -0.10
N ASN A 106 -0.49 -7.45 0.25
CA ASN A 106 -1.89 -7.79 0.27
C ASN A 106 -2.42 -7.74 1.71
N TYR A 107 -3.57 -7.11 1.89
CA TYR A 107 -4.23 -6.96 3.19
C TYR A 107 -5.59 -7.64 3.13
N GLU A 108 -5.82 -8.59 4.03
CA GLU A 108 -7.07 -9.35 4.12
C GLU A 108 -8.04 -8.68 5.10
N PHE A 109 -9.30 -8.57 4.69
CA PHE A 109 -10.42 -8.03 5.45
C PHE A 109 -11.47 -9.13 5.52
N THR A 110 -11.80 -9.59 6.72
CA THR A 110 -12.59 -10.80 6.95
C THR A 110 -13.65 -10.60 8.03
N ASP A 111 -13.99 -9.33 8.30
CA ASP A 111 -15.00 -9.02 9.28
C ASP A 111 -16.38 -9.08 8.60
N ASP A 112 -17.43 -9.20 9.41
CA ASP A 112 -18.83 -9.39 9.00
C ASP A 112 -19.14 -10.50 7.99
N GLY A 113 -18.40 -11.62 8.06
CA GLY A 113 -18.67 -12.76 7.18
C GLY A 113 -18.23 -12.55 5.72
N ALA A 114 -17.79 -11.35 5.35
CA ALA A 114 -17.14 -11.06 4.09
C ALA A 114 -15.68 -11.55 4.05
N HIS A 115 -15.10 -11.62 2.86
CA HIS A 115 -13.67 -11.84 2.68
C HIS A 115 -13.13 -11.10 1.46
N TYR A 116 -12.35 -10.06 1.73
CA TYR A 116 -11.70 -9.21 0.74
C TYR A 116 -10.18 -9.23 0.87
N THR A 117 -9.48 -9.08 -0.26
CA THR A 117 -8.06 -8.75 -0.30
C THR A 117 -7.85 -7.44 -1.03
N VAL A 118 -7.19 -6.49 -0.38
CA VAL A 118 -6.77 -5.23 -1.01
C VAL A 118 -5.26 -5.26 -1.25
N SER A 119 -4.85 -5.05 -2.49
CA SER A 119 -3.44 -4.97 -2.88
C SER A 119 -2.95 -3.52 -2.82
N VAL A 120 -1.81 -3.34 -2.15
CA VAL A 120 -1.08 -2.08 -2.06
C VAL A 120 0.28 -2.26 -2.74
N GLY A 121 0.64 -1.36 -3.65
CA GLY A 121 1.88 -1.42 -4.45
C GLY A 121 2.59 -0.08 -4.56
#